data_AF-A0A0C1MUL2-F1
#
_entry.id   AF-A0A0C1MUL2-F1
#
_cell.length_a   1.000
_cell.length_b   1.000
_cell.length_c   1.000
_cell.angle_alpha   90.00
_cell.angle_beta   90.00
_cell.angle_gamma   90.00
#
_symmetry.space_group_name_H-M   'P 1'
#
loop_
_entity.id
_entity.type
_entity.pdbx_description
1 polymer ?
#
loop_
_entity_poly.entity_id
_entity_poly.type
_entity_poly.pdbx_seq_one_letter_code
_entity_poly.pdbx_strand_id
1 'polypeptide(L)'
;MRRERDERRVPPRPSGYDSSSSSSSRAPRVDTPIEIRRLSSLAGLFRGEDVCGAVCFYGNELLISTNSTEESQFIGDILDYLSEVARQAPTFYNGIFEAKNINEFLEQKSEMIKRSEGTFLNKYKNLSRGKHSSYYKDLRKYIRKVTDSIIKCYLPIKDDATKYEEGALSKQILNILRSKRYQFIKGSERVHAELKILEYILRQHNNLERRIDTLHIGVSKQCCDNCYKLIDSVNEVILERYEYRLVDVRSSHGAAFRAGVPGFMIRENDIIDERIRQEIENRFLSKINGARSEKRTIEAALSRNSKPSVTGEEQLHRKSPSPIPDFYGLPRKFSLERLVEKYHERRERSEVLIERVEDKEESREGREVKGKDVGEEKVVMAGKRKREEPDTSTKDKSKEQWEQRVRSERDNKGKEKSSGLGS
;
A
#
# COMPACT_ATOMS: atom_id res chain seq x y z
N MET A 1 -51.08 -58.25 -46.34
CA MET A 1 -51.40 -56.87 -45.93
C MET A 1 -50.17 -56.27 -45.26
N ARG A 2 -49.39 -55.50 -46.02
CA ARG A 2 -48.19 -54.79 -45.56
C ARG A 2 -48.62 -53.42 -45.03
N ARG A 3 -48.15 -53.03 -43.83
CA ARG A 3 -48.31 -51.67 -43.31
C ARG A 3 -47.05 -50.87 -43.65
N GLU A 4 -47.25 -49.80 -44.39
CA GLU A 4 -46.25 -48.81 -44.78
C GLU A 4 -45.82 -47.99 -43.55
N ARG A 5 -44.51 -47.77 -43.41
CA ARG A 5 -43.92 -46.79 -42.48
C ARG A 5 -43.69 -45.50 -43.26
N ASP A 6 -44.41 -44.47 -42.90
CA ASP A 6 -44.19 -43.10 -43.34
C ASP A 6 -42.98 -42.50 -42.59
N GLU A 7 -41.87 -42.32 -43.30
CA GLU A 7 -40.71 -41.55 -42.86
C GLU A 7 -40.97 -40.05 -43.06
N ARG A 8 -41.43 -39.35 -42.02
CA ARG A 8 -41.40 -37.88 -41.99
C ARG A 8 -39.98 -37.40 -41.67
N ARG A 9 -39.26 -36.98 -42.70
CA ARG A 9 -37.99 -36.25 -42.61
C ARG A 9 -38.21 -34.89 -41.93
N VAL A 10 -37.58 -34.69 -40.78
CA VAL A 10 -37.41 -33.37 -40.15
C VAL A 10 -36.18 -32.71 -40.77
N PRO A 11 -36.26 -31.48 -41.32
CA PRO A 11 -35.09 -30.81 -41.87
C PRO A 11 -34.10 -30.41 -40.76
N PRO A 12 -32.78 -30.43 -41.04
CA PRO A 12 -31.78 -30.00 -40.07
C PRO A 12 -31.94 -28.51 -39.79
N ARG A 13 -31.94 -28.15 -38.50
CA ARG A 13 -31.87 -26.74 -38.07
C ARG A 13 -30.54 -26.14 -38.53
N PRO A 14 -30.53 -24.89 -39.00
CA PRO A 14 -29.30 -24.22 -39.39
C PRO A 14 -28.39 -24.05 -38.17
N SER A 15 -27.23 -24.71 -38.20
CA SER A 15 -26.14 -24.51 -37.26
C SER A 15 -25.47 -23.18 -37.56
N GLY A 16 -25.81 -22.17 -36.77
CA GLY A 16 -25.22 -20.85 -36.91
C GLY A 16 -25.61 -20.01 -35.72
N TYR A 17 -24.93 -20.23 -34.59
CA TYR A 17 -24.55 -19.24 -33.58
C TYR A 17 -23.81 -20.03 -32.49
N ASP A 18 -22.60 -20.47 -32.85
CA ASP A 18 -21.60 -20.80 -31.85
C ASP A 18 -21.29 -19.52 -31.09
N SER A 19 -21.96 -19.36 -29.96
CA SER A 19 -21.56 -18.46 -28.89
C SER A 19 -20.39 -19.13 -28.16
N SER A 20 -19.33 -19.41 -28.91
CA SER A 20 -18.01 -19.65 -28.37
C SER A 20 -17.52 -18.30 -27.84
N SER A 21 -18.01 -17.92 -26.67
CA SER A 21 -17.24 -17.04 -25.79
C SER A 21 -16.03 -17.85 -25.36
N SER A 22 -15.06 -17.91 -26.28
CA SER A 22 -13.72 -18.36 -26.06
C SER A 22 -13.27 -17.77 -24.75
N SER A 23 -12.98 -18.66 -23.80
CA SER A 23 -12.10 -18.46 -22.67
C SER A 23 -10.72 -18.10 -23.20
N SER A 24 -10.62 -16.95 -23.83
CA SER A 24 -9.38 -16.26 -24.12
C SER A 24 -8.86 -15.85 -22.76
N SER A 25 -7.96 -16.67 -22.24
CA SER A 25 -6.65 -16.26 -21.74
C SER A 25 -6.21 -14.92 -22.33
N ARG A 26 -6.87 -13.82 -21.92
CA ARG A 26 -6.40 -12.47 -22.21
C ARG A 26 -5.03 -12.37 -21.59
N ALA A 27 -4.03 -12.30 -22.47
CA ALA A 27 -2.69 -11.83 -22.19
C ALA A 27 -2.73 -10.60 -21.26
N PRO A 28 -1.70 -10.38 -20.44
CA PRO A 28 -1.79 -9.56 -19.25
C PRO A 28 -2.31 -8.16 -19.59
N ARG A 29 -3.46 -7.80 -18.99
CA ARG A 29 -3.91 -6.41 -18.93
C ARG A 29 -2.76 -5.60 -18.34
N VAL A 30 -2.41 -4.50 -19.01
CA VAL A 30 -1.55 -3.37 -18.61
C VAL A 30 -0.89 -3.58 -17.25
N ASP A 31 0.45 -3.68 -17.23
CA ASP A 31 1.24 -3.89 -16.01
C ASP A 31 0.67 -3.06 -14.86
N THR A 32 -0.02 -3.74 -13.94
CA THR A 32 -0.68 -3.06 -12.82
C THR A 32 0.37 -2.22 -12.11
N PRO A 33 0.12 -0.93 -11.82
CA PRO A 33 1.08 -0.06 -11.14
C PRO A 33 1.73 -0.78 -9.96
N ILE A 34 3.05 -0.62 -9.81
CA ILE A 34 3.81 -1.39 -8.81
C ILE A 34 3.25 -1.16 -7.40
N GLU A 35 2.82 0.06 -7.10
CA GLU A 35 2.21 0.42 -5.82
C GLU A 35 0.96 -0.41 -5.52
N ILE A 36 0.08 -0.60 -6.52
CA ILE A 36 -1.10 -1.47 -6.41
C ILE A 36 -0.70 -2.92 -6.11
N ARG A 37 0.36 -3.42 -6.78
CA ARG A 37 0.88 -4.78 -6.54
C ARG A 37 1.46 -4.94 -5.13
N ARG A 38 2.08 -3.89 -4.59
CA ARG A 38 2.63 -3.87 -3.23
C ARG A 38 1.53 -3.78 -2.18
N LEU A 39 0.52 -2.96 -2.40
CA LEU A 39 -0.66 -2.90 -1.53
C LEU A 39 -1.38 -4.26 -1.48
N SER A 40 -1.54 -4.93 -2.63
CA SER A 40 -2.06 -6.30 -2.68
C SER A 40 -1.17 -7.33 -1.96
N SER A 41 0.16 -7.09 -1.93
CA SER A 41 1.10 -7.94 -1.19
C SER A 41 0.98 -7.74 0.33
N LEU A 42 0.75 -6.50 0.77
CA LEU A 42 0.40 -6.18 2.15
C LEU A 42 -0.93 -6.84 2.55
N ALA A 43 -1.96 -6.74 1.70
CA ALA A 43 -3.23 -7.44 1.90
C ALA A 43 -3.03 -8.95 2.11
N GLY A 44 -2.12 -9.54 1.32
CA GLY A 44 -1.75 -10.95 1.40
C GLY A 44 -1.16 -11.40 2.74
N LEU A 45 -0.68 -10.49 3.59
CA LEU A 45 -0.23 -10.81 4.96
C LEU A 45 -1.41 -11.01 5.92
N PHE A 46 -2.54 -10.39 5.65
CA PHE A 46 -3.73 -10.39 6.52
C PHE A 46 -4.79 -11.39 6.07
N ARG A 47 -4.44 -12.30 5.15
CA ARG A 47 -5.34 -13.36 4.70
C ARG A 47 -5.31 -14.53 5.68
N GLY A 48 -6.37 -15.31 5.68
CA GLY A 48 -6.41 -16.66 6.24
C GLY A 48 -6.84 -17.65 5.16
N GLU A 49 -7.06 -18.91 5.53
CA GLU A 49 -7.61 -19.91 4.59
C GLU A 49 -8.98 -19.43 4.05
N ASP A 50 -9.85 -18.99 4.96
CA ASP A 50 -11.20 -18.47 4.66
C ASP A 50 -11.35 -16.96 4.86
N VAL A 51 -10.27 -16.28 5.28
CA VAL A 51 -10.30 -14.85 5.58
C VAL A 51 -9.70 -14.07 4.42
N CYS A 52 -10.50 -13.21 3.78
CA CYS A 52 -9.98 -12.18 2.89
C CYS A 52 -9.46 -11.02 3.74
N GLY A 53 -8.27 -10.52 3.41
CA GLY A 53 -7.73 -9.28 3.94
C GLY A 53 -7.81 -8.19 2.87
N ALA A 54 -8.13 -6.97 3.27
CA ALA A 54 -8.11 -5.79 2.40
C ALA A 54 -7.32 -4.68 3.07
N VAL A 55 -6.63 -3.88 2.27
CA VAL A 55 -5.89 -2.71 2.71
C VAL A 55 -6.03 -1.55 1.75
N CYS A 56 -6.05 -0.32 2.28
CA CYS A 56 -6.17 0.90 1.49
C CYS A 56 -5.38 2.03 2.14
N PHE A 57 -4.69 2.85 1.34
CA PHE A 57 -4.14 4.11 1.84
C PHE A 57 -5.22 5.16 1.82
N TYR A 58 -5.51 5.74 2.98
CA TYR A 58 -6.50 6.79 3.14
C TYR A 58 -5.87 7.96 3.89
N GLY A 59 -5.62 9.05 3.15
CA GLY A 59 -4.83 10.17 3.66
C GLY A 59 -3.45 9.73 4.16
N ASN A 60 -3.23 9.81 5.46
CA ASN A 60 -1.96 9.52 6.13
C ASN A 60 -1.97 8.21 6.92
N GLU A 61 -2.95 7.34 6.64
CA GLU A 61 -3.18 6.10 7.37
C GLU A 61 -3.31 4.91 6.41
N LEU A 62 -2.99 3.72 6.92
CA LEU A 62 -3.28 2.46 6.25
C LEU A 62 -4.52 1.84 6.91
N LEU A 63 -5.61 1.82 6.15
CA LEU A 63 -6.83 1.12 6.52
C LEU A 63 -6.61 -0.37 6.28
N ILE A 64 -7.01 -1.18 7.25
CA ILE A 64 -6.86 -2.64 7.20
C ILE A 64 -8.21 -3.24 7.57
N SER A 65 -8.69 -4.21 6.81
CA SER A 65 -9.87 -4.96 7.20
C SER A 65 -9.71 -6.42 6.84
N THR A 66 -10.47 -7.27 7.52
CA THR A 66 -10.62 -8.67 7.15
C THR A 66 -12.09 -9.07 7.15
N ASN A 67 -12.39 -10.29 6.72
CA ASN A 67 -13.74 -10.83 6.86
C ASN A 67 -14.16 -11.03 8.34
N SER A 68 -13.21 -11.00 9.28
CA SER A 68 -13.48 -10.99 10.74
C SER A 68 -14.13 -9.68 11.19
N THR A 69 -14.92 -9.73 12.24
CA THR A 69 -15.50 -8.55 12.90
C THR A 69 -14.48 -7.79 13.73
N GLU A 70 -13.39 -8.45 14.15
CA GLU A 70 -12.37 -7.90 15.03
C GLU A 70 -10.94 -8.09 14.52
N GLU A 71 -10.04 -7.24 15.01
CA GLU A 71 -8.61 -7.34 14.77
C GLU A 71 -8.04 -8.53 15.54
N SER A 72 -7.31 -9.40 14.85
CA SER A 72 -6.60 -10.48 15.52
C SER A 72 -5.25 -10.00 16.02
N GLN A 73 -4.78 -10.55 17.14
CA GLN A 73 -3.41 -10.33 17.65
C GLN A 73 -2.34 -10.58 16.57
N PHE A 74 -2.62 -11.50 15.64
CA PHE A 74 -1.78 -11.80 14.50
C PHE A 74 -1.57 -10.60 13.55
N ILE A 75 -2.63 -9.82 13.27
CA ILE A 75 -2.52 -8.61 12.44
C ILE A 75 -1.64 -7.57 13.15
N GLY A 76 -1.91 -7.33 14.44
CA GLY A 76 -1.11 -6.41 15.25
C GLY A 76 0.38 -6.78 15.27
N ASP A 77 0.69 -8.06 15.49
CA ASP A 77 2.08 -8.55 15.49
C ASP A 77 2.76 -8.41 14.12
N ILE A 78 2.05 -8.63 13.00
CA ILE A 78 2.59 -8.40 11.65
C ILE A 78 2.95 -6.92 11.50
N LEU A 79 2.04 -6.02 11.87
CA LEU A 79 2.23 -4.60 11.74
C LEU A 79 3.40 -4.13 12.61
N ASP A 80 3.51 -4.64 13.84
CA ASP A 80 4.63 -4.36 14.73
C ASP A 80 5.96 -4.82 14.14
N TYR A 81 6.03 -6.04 13.60
CA TYR A 81 7.21 -6.55 12.91
C TYR A 81 7.61 -5.66 11.73
N LEU A 82 6.67 -5.32 10.84
CA LEU A 82 6.95 -4.47 9.67
C LEU A 82 7.37 -3.05 10.09
N SER A 83 6.76 -2.51 11.14
CA SER A 83 7.12 -1.21 11.71
C SER A 83 8.53 -1.24 12.26
N GLU A 84 8.91 -2.32 12.96
CA GLU A 84 10.26 -2.50 13.49
C GLU A 84 11.29 -2.49 12.37
N VAL A 85 11.07 -3.31 11.34
CA VAL A 85 11.93 -3.34 10.15
C VAL A 85 12.03 -1.95 9.52
N ALA A 86 10.90 -1.26 9.34
CA ALA A 86 10.89 0.07 8.72
C ALA A 86 11.64 1.13 9.54
N ARG A 87 11.64 1.01 10.88
CA ARG A 87 12.38 1.92 11.78
C ARG A 87 13.87 1.59 11.86
N GLN A 88 14.23 0.30 11.83
CA GLN A 88 15.62 -0.15 11.96
C GLN A 88 16.39 -0.08 10.64
N ALA A 89 15.71 -0.23 9.50
CA ALA A 89 16.34 -0.25 8.18
C ALA A 89 17.24 0.98 7.87
N PRO A 90 16.89 2.23 8.21
CA PRO A 90 17.82 3.36 8.07
C PRO A 90 19.16 3.12 8.78
N THR A 91 19.14 2.58 10.00
CA THR A 91 20.33 2.29 10.80
C THR A 91 21.10 1.09 10.26
N PHE A 92 20.39 0.05 9.82
CA PHE A 92 21.02 -1.15 9.26
C PHE A 92 21.80 -0.88 7.99
N TYR A 93 21.28 0.01 7.16
CA TYR A 93 21.88 0.36 5.87
C TYR A 93 22.69 1.66 5.93
N ASN A 94 22.85 2.25 7.12
CA ASN A 94 23.85 3.30 7.34
C ASN A 94 25.25 2.71 7.14
N GLY A 95 26.12 3.41 6.43
CA GLY A 95 27.45 2.90 6.12
C GLY A 95 27.55 2.10 4.81
N ILE A 96 26.45 1.91 4.06
CA ILE A 96 26.46 1.09 2.83
C ILE A 96 27.38 1.67 1.74
N PHE A 97 27.58 2.99 1.71
CA PHE A 97 28.46 3.66 0.75
C PHE A 97 29.95 3.56 1.15
N GLU A 98 30.20 3.32 2.43
CA GLU A 98 31.53 3.20 3.03
C GLU A 98 32.00 1.74 3.11
N ALA A 99 31.10 0.79 2.84
CA ALA A 99 31.40 -0.63 2.87
C ALA A 99 32.40 -1.01 1.77
N LYS A 100 33.57 -1.52 2.16
CA LYS A 100 34.59 -2.05 1.23
C LYS A 100 34.05 -3.21 0.38
N ASN A 101 33.18 -4.02 0.96
CA ASN A 101 32.50 -5.13 0.29
C ASN A 101 30.99 -5.03 0.58
N ILE A 102 30.24 -4.48 -0.37
CA ILE A 102 28.79 -4.29 -0.22
C ILE A 102 28.06 -5.65 -0.16
N ASN A 103 28.54 -6.70 -0.84
CA ASN A 103 27.90 -8.02 -0.78
C ASN A 103 27.97 -8.61 0.63
N GLU A 104 29.15 -8.56 1.24
CA GLU A 104 29.35 -8.99 2.63
C GLU A 104 28.53 -8.13 3.59
N PHE A 105 28.49 -6.82 3.38
CA PHE A 105 27.64 -5.92 4.16
C PHE A 105 26.16 -6.31 4.06
N LEU A 106 25.63 -6.51 2.84
CA LEU A 106 24.24 -6.90 2.60
C LEU A 106 23.93 -8.27 3.21
N GLU A 107 24.86 -9.22 3.15
CA GLU A 107 24.73 -10.54 3.76
C GLU A 107 24.63 -10.45 5.28
N GLN A 108 25.54 -9.73 5.94
CA GLN A 108 25.52 -9.53 7.39
C GLN A 108 24.22 -8.88 7.87
N LYS A 109 23.75 -7.83 7.18
CA LYS A 109 22.48 -7.17 7.52
C LYS A 109 21.28 -8.07 7.21
N SER A 110 21.33 -8.82 6.11
CA SER A 110 20.29 -9.80 5.77
C SER A 110 20.14 -10.86 6.86
N GLU A 111 21.22 -11.32 7.48
CA GLU A 111 21.15 -12.28 8.59
C GLU A 111 20.45 -11.71 9.83
N MET A 112 20.67 -10.44 10.16
CA MET A 112 19.93 -9.79 11.25
C MET A 112 18.42 -9.77 10.99
N ILE A 113 18.03 -9.44 9.75
CA ILE A 113 16.63 -9.39 9.33
C ILE A 113 16.03 -10.79 9.29
N LYS A 114 16.76 -11.79 8.76
CA LYS A 114 16.34 -13.21 8.75
C LYS A 114 16.13 -13.76 10.15
N ARG A 115 16.97 -13.37 11.13
CA ARG A 115 16.77 -13.72 12.54
C ARG A 115 15.48 -13.12 13.10
N SER A 116 15.24 -11.83 12.87
CA SER A 116 14.00 -11.15 13.29
C SER A 116 12.75 -11.76 12.65
N GLU A 117 12.80 -12.01 11.33
CA GLU A 117 11.78 -12.76 10.58
C GLU A 117 11.55 -14.15 11.21
N GLY A 118 12.64 -14.87 11.50
CA GLY A 118 12.61 -16.19 12.13
C GLY A 118 11.93 -16.19 13.50
N THR A 119 12.23 -15.20 14.35
CA THR A 119 11.58 -15.02 15.65
C THR A 119 10.08 -14.77 15.50
N PHE A 120 9.69 -13.85 14.61
CA PHE A 120 8.29 -13.58 14.32
C PHE A 120 7.56 -14.84 13.83
N LEU A 121 8.12 -15.52 12.84
CA LEU A 121 7.54 -16.74 12.27
C LEU A 121 7.44 -17.84 13.35
N ASN A 122 8.47 -18.03 14.17
CA ASN A 122 8.45 -19.04 15.23
C ASN A 122 7.31 -18.84 16.24
N LYS A 123 6.93 -17.59 16.55
CA LYS A 123 5.75 -17.27 17.39
C LYS A 123 4.47 -17.94 16.85
N TYR A 124 4.37 -18.08 15.53
CA TYR A 124 3.22 -18.61 14.82
C TYR A 124 3.45 -19.99 14.20
N LYS A 125 4.52 -20.69 14.58
CA LYS A 125 4.88 -22.01 14.04
C LYS A 125 3.80 -23.07 14.29
N ASN A 126 3.02 -22.95 15.36
CA ASN A 126 1.92 -23.88 15.59
C ASN A 126 0.79 -23.72 14.57
N LEU A 127 0.58 -22.51 14.01
CA LEU A 127 -0.33 -22.30 12.88
C LEU A 127 0.16 -23.03 11.61
N SER A 128 1.45 -23.33 11.52
CA SER A 128 2.01 -24.08 10.38
C SER A 128 1.79 -25.59 10.47
N ARG A 129 1.33 -26.10 11.62
CA ARG A 129 1.08 -27.53 11.87
C ARG A 129 -0.43 -27.76 11.86
N GLY A 130 -0.99 -28.12 10.71
CA GLY A 130 -2.42 -28.42 10.58
C GLY A 130 -3.00 -27.98 9.23
N LYS A 131 -4.31 -27.75 9.21
CA LYS A 131 -5.07 -27.34 8.02
C LYS A 131 -4.48 -26.07 7.36
N HIS A 132 -3.94 -25.16 8.16
CA HIS A 132 -3.38 -23.88 7.70
C HIS A 132 -1.92 -23.92 7.21
N SER A 133 -1.33 -25.11 7.02
CA SER A 133 0.08 -25.24 6.61
C SER A 133 0.40 -24.58 5.25
N SER A 134 -0.55 -24.60 4.31
CA SER A 134 -0.43 -23.96 2.99
C SER A 134 -0.40 -22.43 3.11
N TYR A 135 -1.30 -21.86 3.92
CA TYR A 135 -1.34 -20.45 4.24
C TYR A 135 -0.01 -19.98 4.83
N TYR A 136 0.53 -20.72 5.81
CA TYR A 136 1.76 -20.34 6.49
C TYR A 136 3.00 -20.36 5.57
N LYS A 137 3.09 -21.31 4.64
CA LYS A 137 4.16 -21.31 3.61
C LYS A 137 4.12 -20.03 2.78
N ASP A 138 2.92 -19.58 2.42
CA ASP A 138 2.74 -18.33 1.70
C ASP A 138 2.97 -17.10 2.58
N LEU A 139 2.61 -17.14 3.88
CA LEU A 139 2.88 -16.06 4.84
C LEU A 139 4.37 -15.71 4.88
N ARG A 140 5.25 -16.70 5.03
CA ARG A 140 6.71 -16.49 4.96
C ARG A 140 7.10 -15.75 3.68
N LYS A 141 6.55 -16.16 2.53
CA LYS A 141 6.82 -15.52 1.23
C LYS A 141 6.35 -14.07 1.20
N TYR A 142 5.16 -13.76 1.72
CA TYR A 142 4.66 -12.38 1.77
C TYR A 142 5.48 -11.51 2.72
N ILE A 143 5.83 -12.03 3.90
CA ILE A 143 6.68 -11.33 4.87
C ILE A 143 8.00 -10.96 4.22
N ARG A 144 8.71 -11.93 3.65
CA ARG A 144 9.97 -11.67 2.93
C ARG A 144 9.81 -10.62 1.84
N LYS A 145 8.74 -10.70 1.04
CA LYS A 145 8.50 -9.73 -0.04
C LYS A 145 8.27 -8.31 0.47
N VAL A 146 7.47 -8.15 1.52
CA VAL A 146 7.18 -6.82 2.08
C VAL A 146 8.41 -6.28 2.82
N THR A 147 9.09 -7.10 3.60
CA THR A 147 10.38 -6.78 4.26
C THR A 147 11.42 -6.33 3.23
N ASP A 148 11.60 -7.06 2.13
CA ASP A 148 12.49 -6.67 1.03
C ASP A 148 12.08 -5.33 0.40
N SER A 149 10.77 -5.11 0.22
CA SER A 149 10.26 -3.84 -0.33
C SER A 149 10.53 -2.65 0.59
N ILE A 150 10.48 -2.85 1.91
CA ILE A 150 10.86 -1.82 2.91
C ILE A 150 12.35 -1.52 2.80
N ILE A 151 13.18 -2.57 2.76
CA ILE A 151 14.63 -2.45 2.72
C ILE A 151 15.10 -1.74 1.46
N LYS A 152 14.49 -2.05 0.31
CA LYS A 152 14.80 -1.42 -0.97
C LYS A 152 14.63 0.10 -0.98
N CYS A 153 13.78 0.64 -0.11
CA CYS A 153 13.65 2.09 0.06
C CYS A 153 14.96 2.75 0.52
N TYR A 154 15.77 2.03 1.28
CA TYR A 154 17.01 2.52 1.90
C TYR A 154 18.27 2.20 1.11
N LEU A 155 18.13 1.52 -0.02
CA LEU A 155 19.25 1.25 -0.90
C LEU A 155 19.73 2.51 -1.63
N PRO A 156 21.01 2.56 -2.02
CA PRO A 156 21.63 3.67 -2.72
C PRO A 156 21.25 3.75 -4.22
N ILE A 157 20.01 3.42 -4.57
CA ILE A 157 19.49 3.58 -5.93
C ILE A 157 19.15 5.06 -6.12
N LYS A 158 19.76 5.72 -7.11
CA LYS A 158 19.73 7.19 -7.22
C LYS A 158 18.36 7.77 -7.57
N ASP A 159 17.56 7.07 -8.35
CA ASP A 159 16.25 7.55 -8.76
C ASP A 159 15.13 6.72 -8.13
N ASP A 160 14.10 7.44 -7.63
CA ASP A 160 12.94 6.84 -7.00
C ASP A 160 12.20 5.92 -7.99
N ALA A 161 12.21 6.23 -9.30
CA ALA A 161 11.59 5.40 -10.34
C ALA A 161 12.19 3.98 -10.40
N THR A 162 13.51 3.85 -10.38
CA THR A 162 14.23 2.57 -10.37
C THR A 162 14.00 1.86 -9.04
N LYS A 163 13.96 2.58 -7.90
CA LYS A 163 13.56 1.97 -6.62
C LYS A 163 12.18 1.32 -6.74
N TYR A 164 11.21 2.02 -7.33
CA TYR A 164 9.88 1.49 -7.56
C TYR A 164 9.90 0.29 -8.51
N GLU A 165 10.60 0.36 -9.65
CA GLU A 165 10.77 -0.78 -10.57
C GLU A 165 11.32 -2.02 -9.87
N GLU A 166 12.30 -1.84 -8.98
CA GLU A 166 12.92 -2.89 -8.19
C GLU A 166 12.03 -3.40 -7.04
N GLY A 167 10.94 -2.69 -6.78
CA GLY A 167 9.89 -3.10 -5.88
C GLY A 167 9.89 -2.42 -4.52
N ALA A 168 10.60 -1.31 -4.35
CA ALA A 168 10.52 -0.50 -3.14
C ALA A 168 9.08 -0.04 -2.86
N LEU A 169 8.76 0.14 -1.58
CA LEU A 169 7.52 0.81 -1.18
C LEU A 169 7.60 2.32 -1.44
N SER A 170 6.45 2.98 -1.57
CA SER A 170 6.44 4.44 -1.63
C SER A 170 6.79 5.05 -0.29
N LYS A 171 7.32 6.29 -0.34
CA LYS A 171 7.67 7.05 0.88
C LYS A 171 6.47 7.20 1.81
N GLN A 172 5.27 7.33 1.26
CA GLN A 172 4.02 7.40 2.04
C GLN A 172 3.80 6.12 2.83
N ILE A 173 3.87 4.94 2.18
CA ILE A 173 3.71 3.64 2.85
C ILE A 173 4.77 3.49 3.95
N LEU A 174 6.02 3.81 3.63
CA LEU A 174 7.13 3.69 4.56
C LEU A 174 6.94 4.58 5.80
N ASN A 175 6.48 5.81 5.60
CA ASN A 175 6.19 6.74 6.69
C ASN A 175 5.01 6.26 7.55
N ILE A 176 3.99 5.67 6.94
CA ILE A 176 2.88 5.05 7.68
C ILE A 176 3.40 3.91 8.54
N LEU A 177 4.25 3.04 7.98
CA LEU A 177 4.84 1.92 8.71
C LEU A 177 5.70 2.38 9.90
N ARG A 178 6.55 3.39 9.69
CA ARG A 178 7.43 3.94 10.74
C ARG A 178 6.66 4.61 11.87
N SER A 179 5.59 5.34 11.53
CA SER A 179 4.76 6.07 12.50
C SER A 179 3.64 5.22 13.10
N LYS A 180 3.53 3.95 12.72
CA LYS A 180 2.45 3.04 13.13
C LYS A 180 1.03 3.62 12.92
N ARG A 181 0.82 4.31 11.79
CA ARG A 181 -0.47 4.95 11.45
C ARG A 181 -1.41 3.94 10.79
N TYR A 182 -1.91 3.01 11.58
CA TYR A 182 -2.79 1.94 11.14
C TYR A 182 -4.18 2.11 11.72
N GLN A 183 -5.19 1.77 10.93
CA GLN A 183 -6.55 1.71 11.41
C GLN A 183 -7.20 0.40 10.97
N PHE A 184 -7.49 -0.47 11.95
CA PHE A 184 -8.29 -1.65 11.67
C PHE A 184 -9.76 -1.28 11.59
N ILE A 185 -10.35 -1.50 10.42
CA ILE A 185 -11.77 -1.28 10.15
C ILE A 185 -12.54 -2.53 10.54
N LYS A 186 -13.12 -2.47 11.74
CA LYS A 186 -14.17 -3.39 12.17
C LYS A 186 -15.40 -3.21 11.30
N GLY A 187 -16.15 -4.27 11.10
CA GLY A 187 -17.40 -4.21 10.33
C GLY A 187 -18.33 -5.33 10.70
N SER A 188 -19.54 -5.27 10.15
CA SER A 188 -20.60 -6.24 10.41
C SER A 188 -20.19 -7.65 10.03
N GLU A 189 -20.82 -8.62 10.69
CA GLU A 189 -20.64 -10.03 10.37
C GLU A 189 -20.90 -10.30 8.89
N ARG A 190 -20.11 -11.21 8.32
CA ARG A 190 -20.25 -11.71 6.94
C ARG A 190 -20.01 -10.67 5.84
N VAL A 191 -19.81 -9.39 6.13
CA VAL A 191 -19.38 -8.40 5.13
C VAL A 191 -17.91 -8.66 4.75
N HIS A 192 -17.59 -8.63 3.46
CA HIS A 192 -16.22 -8.86 2.99
C HIS A 192 -15.33 -7.64 3.27
N ALA A 193 -14.04 -7.89 3.45
CA ALA A 193 -13.05 -6.90 3.88
C ALA A 193 -13.03 -5.62 3.01
N GLU A 194 -13.11 -5.75 1.69
CA GLU A 194 -13.11 -4.61 0.76
C GLU A 194 -14.35 -3.73 0.90
N LEU A 195 -15.52 -4.32 1.19
CA LEU A 195 -16.75 -3.56 1.39
C LEU A 195 -16.75 -2.81 2.73
N LYS A 196 -16.06 -3.33 3.76
CA LYS A 196 -15.86 -2.63 5.03
C LYS A 196 -15.01 -1.37 4.86
N ILE A 197 -13.94 -1.46 4.05
CA ILE A 197 -13.11 -0.30 3.73
C ILE A 197 -13.90 0.72 2.90
N LEU A 198 -14.67 0.28 1.90
CA LEU A 198 -15.54 1.16 1.13
C LEU A 198 -16.57 1.88 2.02
N GLU A 199 -17.23 1.15 2.92
CA GLU A 199 -18.17 1.72 3.89
C GLU A 199 -17.49 2.79 4.77
N TYR A 200 -16.27 2.52 5.24
CA TYR A 200 -15.51 3.48 6.01
C TYR A 200 -15.23 4.76 5.20
N ILE A 201 -14.76 4.63 3.95
CA ILE A 201 -14.49 5.76 3.06
C ILE A 201 -15.76 6.58 2.84
N LEU A 202 -16.89 5.95 2.55
CA LEU A 202 -18.18 6.63 2.38
C LEU A 202 -18.59 7.38 3.66
N ARG A 203 -18.41 6.78 4.84
CA ARG A 203 -18.71 7.42 6.13
C ARG A 203 -17.83 8.65 6.39
N GLN A 204 -16.54 8.59 6.04
CA GLN A 204 -15.63 9.73 6.19
C GLN A 204 -15.90 10.83 5.16
N HIS A 205 -16.52 10.49 4.03
CA HIS A 205 -16.93 11.40 2.96
C HIS A 205 -18.44 11.56 2.90
N ASN A 206 -19.04 11.96 4.03
CA ASN A 206 -20.48 12.27 4.10
C ASN A 206 -20.91 13.33 3.06
N ASN A 207 -19.98 14.21 2.64
CA ASN A 207 -20.15 15.06 1.47
C ASN A 207 -19.30 14.56 0.28
N LEU A 208 -19.96 13.85 -0.64
CA LEU A 208 -19.38 13.32 -1.88
C LEU A 208 -19.14 14.40 -2.96
N GLU A 209 -19.61 15.64 -2.77
CA GLU A 209 -19.34 16.74 -3.71
C GLU A 209 -17.86 17.15 -3.71
N ARG A 210 -17.17 16.92 -2.57
CA ARG A 210 -15.73 17.16 -2.50
C ARG A 210 -14.99 16.04 -3.21
N ARG A 211 -14.52 16.34 -4.43
CA ARG A 211 -13.68 15.44 -5.21
C ARG A 211 -12.49 14.92 -4.39
N ILE A 212 -12.29 13.61 -4.45
CA ILE A 212 -11.11 12.92 -3.92
C ILE A 212 -10.39 12.15 -5.02
N ASP A 213 -9.09 11.92 -4.82
CA ASP A 213 -8.33 11.02 -5.68
C ASP A 213 -8.84 9.59 -5.52
N THR A 214 -8.93 8.85 -6.63
CA THR A 214 -9.40 7.46 -6.60
C THR A 214 -8.49 6.60 -5.73
N LEU A 215 -9.09 5.98 -4.72
CA LEU A 215 -8.38 5.18 -3.73
C LEU A 215 -8.28 3.73 -4.21
N HIS A 216 -7.10 3.13 -4.18
CA HIS A 216 -6.97 1.70 -4.49
C HIS A 216 -7.14 0.85 -3.23
N ILE A 217 -8.02 -0.15 -3.28
CA ILE A 217 -8.17 -1.18 -2.24
C ILE A 217 -7.43 -2.43 -2.70
N GLY A 218 -6.29 -2.72 -2.08
CA GLY A 218 -5.56 -3.97 -2.27
C GLY A 218 -6.26 -5.08 -1.51
N VAL A 219 -6.75 -6.09 -2.23
CA VAL A 219 -7.42 -7.26 -1.65
C VAL A 219 -6.48 -8.45 -1.73
N SER A 220 -6.41 -9.27 -0.67
CA SER A 220 -5.49 -10.41 -0.57
C SER A 220 -5.74 -11.50 -1.60
N LYS A 221 -7.00 -11.59 -2.04
CA LYS A 221 -7.53 -12.45 -3.09
C LYS A 221 -8.17 -11.54 -4.15
N GLN A 222 -8.42 -12.03 -5.35
CA GLN A 222 -9.28 -11.31 -6.29
C GLN A 222 -10.65 -11.08 -5.62
N CYS A 223 -11.30 -9.98 -5.96
CA CYS A 223 -12.60 -9.64 -5.37
C CYS A 223 -13.64 -10.67 -5.84
N CYS A 224 -14.60 -11.01 -4.97
CA CYS A 224 -15.71 -11.83 -5.45
C CYS A 224 -16.60 -11.03 -6.41
N ASP A 225 -17.32 -11.74 -7.28
CA ASP A 225 -18.07 -11.08 -8.36
C ASP A 225 -19.13 -10.12 -7.84
N ASN A 226 -19.78 -10.48 -6.72
CA ASN A 226 -20.77 -9.64 -6.07
C ASN A 226 -20.15 -8.37 -5.47
N CYS A 227 -19.06 -8.50 -4.70
CA CYS A 227 -18.35 -7.34 -4.13
C CYS A 227 -17.83 -6.42 -5.24
N TYR A 228 -17.25 -7.00 -6.30
CA TYR A 228 -16.75 -6.24 -7.44
C TYR A 228 -17.88 -5.45 -8.12
N LYS A 229 -19.00 -6.10 -8.44
CA LYS A 229 -20.16 -5.45 -9.06
C LYS A 229 -20.78 -4.38 -8.19
N LEU A 230 -20.80 -4.57 -6.87
CA LEU A 230 -21.30 -3.55 -5.94
C LEU A 230 -20.38 -2.33 -5.91
N ILE A 231 -19.06 -2.54 -5.79
CA ILE A 231 -18.05 -1.46 -5.88
C ILE A 231 -18.15 -0.71 -7.22
N ASP A 232 -18.32 -1.44 -8.30
CA ASP A 232 -18.47 -0.88 -9.65
C ASP A 232 -19.75 -0.04 -9.78
N SER A 233 -20.87 -0.51 -9.20
CA SER A 233 -22.13 0.24 -9.17
C SER A 233 -22.02 1.54 -8.34
N VAL A 234 -21.31 1.49 -7.21
CA VAL A 234 -20.97 2.69 -6.43
C VAL A 234 -20.19 3.67 -7.29
N ASN A 235 -19.12 3.22 -7.94
CA ASN A 235 -18.30 4.08 -8.80
C ASN A 235 -19.08 4.70 -9.96
N GLU A 236 -19.99 3.97 -10.61
CA GLU A 236 -20.82 4.54 -11.68
C GLU A 236 -21.70 5.67 -11.16
N VAL A 237 -22.32 5.51 -9.98
CA VAL A 237 -23.21 6.55 -9.41
C VAL A 237 -22.40 7.77 -9.00
N ILE A 238 -21.25 7.57 -8.37
CA ILE A 238 -20.33 8.66 -8.01
C ILE A 238 -19.81 9.38 -9.27
N LEU A 239 -19.44 8.62 -10.32
CA LEU A 239 -18.89 9.19 -11.54
C LEU A 239 -19.91 10.06 -12.28
N GLU A 240 -21.16 9.61 -12.39
CA GLU A 240 -22.20 10.40 -13.05
C GLU A 240 -22.59 11.67 -12.30
N ARG A 241 -22.53 11.64 -10.96
CA ARG A 241 -22.94 12.78 -10.12
C ARG A 241 -21.82 13.77 -9.85
N TYR A 242 -20.59 13.27 -9.73
CA TYR A 242 -19.46 14.04 -9.19
C TYR A 242 -18.20 13.96 -10.06
N GLU A 243 -18.24 13.27 -11.21
CA GLU A 243 -17.16 13.20 -12.20
C GLU A 243 -15.83 12.59 -11.70
N TYR A 244 -15.89 11.70 -10.70
CA TYR A 244 -14.73 10.92 -10.26
C TYR A 244 -15.09 9.48 -9.85
N ARG A 245 -14.09 8.60 -9.74
CA ARG A 245 -14.25 7.25 -9.17
C ARG A 245 -13.76 7.25 -7.73
N LEU A 246 -14.56 6.70 -6.82
CA LEU A 246 -14.27 6.70 -5.39
C LEU A 246 -13.15 5.72 -5.04
N VAL A 247 -13.32 4.46 -5.47
CA VAL A 247 -12.38 3.38 -5.16
C VAL A 247 -12.10 2.52 -6.39
N ASP A 248 -10.93 1.89 -6.42
CA ASP A 248 -10.59 0.89 -7.43
C ASP A 248 -10.13 -0.42 -6.78
N VAL A 249 -10.56 -1.53 -7.37
CA VAL A 249 -10.12 -2.88 -7.02
C VAL A 249 -9.66 -3.59 -8.27
N ARG A 250 -8.63 -4.45 -8.13
CA ARG A 250 -7.90 -4.99 -9.29
C ARG A 250 -8.78 -5.73 -10.31
N SER A 251 -9.56 -6.71 -9.85
CA SER A 251 -10.45 -7.50 -10.70
C SER A 251 -11.34 -8.44 -9.87
N SER A 252 -12.41 -8.94 -10.51
CA SER A 252 -13.21 -10.08 -10.04
C SER A 252 -12.57 -11.42 -10.44
N HIS A 253 -12.72 -12.45 -9.61
CA HIS A 253 -12.45 -13.85 -10.01
C HIS A 253 -13.66 -14.53 -10.68
N GLY A 254 -14.76 -13.79 -10.89
CA GLY A 254 -15.94 -14.25 -11.65
C GLY A 254 -16.90 -15.18 -10.93
N ALA A 255 -16.69 -15.47 -9.64
CA ALA A 255 -17.61 -16.27 -8.84
C ALA A 255 -18.23 -15.43 -7.71
N ALA A 256 -19.51 -15.70 -7.41
CA ALA A 256 -20.19 -15.09 -6.28
C ALA A 256 -19.94 -15.91 -5.01
N PHE A 257 -19.47 -15.22 -3.97
CA PHE A 257 -19.36 -15.74 -2.62
C PHE A 257 -20.37 -15.05 -1.73
N ARG A 258 -20.90 -15.79 -0.74
CA ARG A 258 -21.78 -15.25 0.28
C ARG A 258 -21.11 -14.08 1.01
N ALA A 259 -21.79 -12.94 1.03
CA ALA A 259 -21.43 -11.77 1.81
C ALA A 259 -22.67 -11.24 2.56
N GLY A 260 -22.45 -10.55 3.67
CA GLY A 260 -23.44 -9.73 4.33
C GLY A 260 -23.68 -8.43 3.57
N VAL A 261 -24.83 -7.81 3.79
CA VAL A 261 -25.13 -6.47 3.25
C VAL A 261 -24.29 -5.44 4.01
N PRO A 262 -23.47 -4.62 3.34
CA PRO A 262 -22.72 -3.57 4.02
C PRO A 262 -23.67 -2.48 4.51
N GLY A 263 -23.29 -1.80 5.59
CA GLY A 263 -24.13 -0.84 6.30
C GLY A 263 -24.62 0.32 5.43
N PHE A 264 -23.84 0.76 4.44
CA PHE A 264 -24.24 1.84 3.53
C PHE A 264 -25.40 1.46 2.58
N MET A 265 -25.69 0.17 2.44
CA MET A 265 -26.84 -0.33 1.68
C MET A 265 -28.07 -0.62 2.55
N ILE A 266 -27.95 -0.53 3.88
CA ILE A 266 -29.06 -0.70 4.82
C ILE A 266 -29.84 0.61 4.87
N ARG A 267 -31.17 0.56 4.68
CA ARG A 267 -32.03 1.75 4.53
C ARG A 267 -32.04 2.64 5.77
N GLU A 268 -31.96 2.03 6.93
CA GLU A 268 -31.97 2.67 8.24
C GLU A 268 -30.67 3.43 8.55
N ASN A 269 -29.62 3.23 7.74
CA ASN A 269 -28.34 3.89 7.92
C ASN A 269 -28.28 5.22 7.17
N ASP A 270 -27.53 6.20 7.64
CA ASP A 270 -27.40 7.54 7.05
C ASP A 270 -26.03 7.78 6.39
N ILE A 271 -25.22 6.73 6.19
CA ILE A 271 -23.89 6.82 5.57
C ILE A 271 -23.94 7.44 4.16
N ILE A 272 -24.98 7.13 3.39
CA ILE A 272 -25.23 7.73 2.06
C ILE A 272 -26.70 8.11 1.94
N ASP A 273 -26.98 9.14 1.13
CA ASP A 273 -28.33 9.56 0.80
C ASP A 273 -29.17 8.43 0.18
N GLU A 274 -30.47 8.38 0.53
CA GLU A 274 -31.38 7.32 0.10
C GLU A 274 -31.51 7.25 -1.43
N ARG A 275 -31.50 8.40 -2.12
CA ARG A 275 -31.58 8.40 -3.59
C ARG A 275 -30.32 7.80 -4.22
N ILE A 276 -29.15 8.14 -3.68
CA ILE A 276 -27.87 7.55 -4.14
C ILE A 276 -27.87 6.05 -3.88
N ARG A 277 -28.33 5.60 -2.70
CA ARG A 277 -28.45 4.19 -2.35
C ARG A 277 -29.34 3.42 -3.31
N GLN A 278 -30.53 3.94 -3.62
CA GLN A 278 -31.45 3.32 -4.57
C GLN A 278 -30.85 3.21 -5.98
N GLU A 279 -30.11 4.22 -6.43
CA GLU A 279 -29.40 4.18 -7.72
C GLU A 279 -28.31 3.10 -7.74
N ILE A 280 -27.53 2.98 -6.65
CA ILE A 280 -26.53 1.92 -6.49
C ILE A 280 -27.19 0.54 -6.49
N GLU A 281 -28.28 0.38 -5.72
CA GLU A 281 -29.06 -0.85 -5.64
C GLU A 281 -29.55 -1.29 -7.02
N ASN A 282 -30.19 -0.39 -7.77
CA ASN A 282 -30.74 -0.67 -9.08
C ASN A 282 -29.65 -1.12 -10.07
N ARG A 283 -28.50 -0.44 -10.08
CA ARG A 283 -27.35 -0.81 -10.91
C ARG A 283 -26.77 -2.16 -10.52
N PHE A 284 -26.54 -2.37 -9.23
CA PHE A 284 -26.01 -3.63 -8.72
C PHE A 284 -26.92 -4.79 -9.11
N LEU A 285 -28.23 -4.68 -8.87
CA LEU A 285 -29.20 -5.72 -9.22
C LEU A 285 -29.29 -5.96 -10.73
N SER A 286 -29.18 -4.91 -11.55
CA SER A 286 -29.13 -5.06 -13.02
C SER A 286 -27.92 -5.88 -13.47
N LYS A 287 -26.76 -5.69 -12.83
CA LYS A 287 -25.51 -6.43 -13.11
C LYS A 287 -25.56 -7.88 -12.64
N ILE A 288 -26.37 -8.17 -11.62
CA ILE A 288 -26.51 -9.52 -11.06
C ILE A 288 -27.57 -10.33 -11.81
N ASN A 289 -28.69 -9.72 -12.18
CA ASN A 289 -29.83 -10.43 -12.77
C ASN A 289 -29.71 -10.57 -14.29
N GLY A 290 -28.92 -9.71 -14.95
CA GLY A 290 -28.82 -9.70 -16.41
C GLY A 290 -30.18 -9.46 -17.07
N ALA A 291 -30.34 -9.88 -18.33
CA ALA A 291 -31.56 -9.65 -19.12
C ALA A 291 -32.73 -10.59 -18.78
N ARG A 292 -32.57 -11.57 -17.88
CA ARG A 292 -33.59 -12.58 -17.57
C ARG A 292 -33.79 -12.77 -16.06
N SER A 293 -35.01 -12.44 -15.64
CA SER A 293 -35.76 -12.98 -14.50
C SER A 293 -35.45 -12.50 -13.07
N GLU A 294 -36.58 -12.22 -12.40
CA GLU A 294 -36.86 -12.00 -10.98
C GLU A 294 -36.22 -10.80 -10.27
N LYS A 295 -37.07 -9.94 -9.69
CA LYS A 295 -36.70 -8.85 -8.79
C LYS A 295 -36.07 -9.46 -7.53
N ARG A 296 -34.75 -9.64 -7.54
CA ARG A 296 -33.99 -10.02 -6.34
C ARG A 296 -33.75 -8.81 -5.46
N THR A 297 -33.76 -8.99 -4.15
CA THR A 297 -33.28 -7.98 -3.19
C THR A 297 -31.74 -8.04 -3.09
N ILE A 298 -31.12 -7.01 -2.52
CA ILE A 298 -29.67 -6.97 -2.26
C ILE A 298 -29.25 -8.16 -1.38
N GLU A 299 -30.02 -8.47 -0.33
CA GLU A 299 -29.75 -9.58 0.59
C GLU A 299 -29.71 -10.91 -0.17
N ALA A 300 -30.67 -11.13 -1.08
CA ALA A 300 -30.75 -12.34 -1.89
C ALA A 300 -29.57 -12.44 -2.88
N ALA A 301 -29.16 -11.31 -3.47
CA ALA A 301 -28.02 -11.27 -4.38
C ALA A 301 -26.69 -11.58 -3.65
N LEU A 302 -26.46 -10.98 -2.49
CA LEU A 302 -25.24 -11.16 -1.70
C LEU A 302 -25.20 -12.49 -0.94
N SER A 303 -26.35 -13.06 -0.61
CA SER A 303 -26.43 -14.37 0.07
C SER A 303 -26.17 -15.57 -0.86
N ARG A 304 -26.13 -15.34 -2.18
CA ARG A 304 -25.99 -16.40 -3.17
C ARG A 304 -24.57 -16.96 -3.23
N ASN A 305 -24.45 -18.28 -3.19
CA ASN A 305 -23.27 -19.00 -3.63
C ASN A 305 -23.53 -19.55 -5.03
N SER A 306 -22.80 -19.09 -6.04
CA SER A 306 -22.93 -19.62 -7.41
C SER A 306 -21.84 -20.65 -7.70
N LYS A 307 -22.23 -21.93 -7.81
CA LYS A 307 -21.42 -23.11 -8.20
C LYS A 307 -20.24 -23.49 -7.26
N PRO A 308 -19.86 -24.79 -7.21
CA PRO A 308 -18.95 -25.32 -6.20
C PRO A 308 -17.47 -25.12 -6.59
N SER A 309 -16.68 -24.73 -5.59
CA SER A 309 -15.22 -24.67 -5.54
C SER A 309 -14.52 -23.82 -6.61
N VAL A 310 -14.43 -22.50 -6.40
CA VAL A 310 -13.23 -21.78 -6.85
C VAL A 310 -12.13 -22.14 -5.87
N THR A 311 -11.10 -22.83 -6.36
CA THR A 311 -9.96 -23.22 -5.52
C THR A 311 -9.29 -21.98 -4.94
N GLY A 312 -8.69 -22.10 -3.75
CA GLY A 312 -7.95 -20.98 -3.16
C GLY A 312 -6.92 -20.39 -4.12
N GLU A 313 -6.28 -21.25 -4.93
CA GLU A 313 -5.29 -20.86 -5.95
C GLU A 313 -5.86 -19.98 -7.07
N GLU A 314 -7.07 -20.27 -7.57
CA GLU A 314 -7.76 -19.44 -8.57
C GLU A 314 -8.17 -18.06 -8.02
N GLN A 315 -8.44 -17.98 -6.72
CA GLN A 315 -8.73 -16.71 -6.04
C GLN A 315 -7.45 -15.91 -5.75
N LEU A 316 -6.29 -16.58 -5.68
CA LEU A 316 -5.05 -15.88 -5.43
C LEU A 316 -4.70 -15.04 -6.66
N HIS A 317 -4.30 -13.81 -6.41
CA HIS A 317 -3.60 -13.02 -7.42
C HIS A 317 -2.44 -13.85 -7.97
N ARG A 318 -2.28 -13.87 -9.31
CA ARG A 318 -1.04 -14.38 -9.92
C ARG A 318 0.13 -13.81 -9.14
N LYS A 319 0.84 -14.70 -8.44
CA LYS A 319 1.89 -14.32 -7.50
C LYS A 319 2.86 -13.44 -8.28
N SER A 320 3.23 -12.28 -7.74
CA SER A 320 4.28 -11.47 -8.36
C SER A 320 5.43 -12.41 -8.69
N PRO A 321 5.91 -12.46 -9.96
CA PRO A 321 6.93 -13.39 -10.42
C PRO A 321 8.29 -13.12 -9.76
N SER A 322 8.33 -12.17 -8.82
CA SER A 322 9.51 -11.92 -8.03
C SER A 322 9.93 -13.13 -7.23
N PRO A 323 11.13 -13.69 -7.53
CA PRO A 323 11.70 -14.73 -6.70
C PRO A 323 11.86 -14.20 -5.28
N ILE A 324 11.89 -15.11 -4.33
CA ILE A 324 12.27 -14.77 -2.97
C ILE A 324 13.75 -14.35 -3.05
N PRO A 325 14.13 -13.18 -2.54
CA PRO A 325 15.52 -12.76 -2.60
C PRO A 325 16.38 -13.65 -1.70
N ASP A 326 17.58 -14.00 -2.17
CA ASP A 326 18.59 -14.69 -1.36
C ASP A 326 19.17 -13.74 -0.29
N PHE A 327 19.36 -12.48 -0.67
CA PHE A 327 19.75 -11.36 0.18
C PHE A 327 18.71 -10.24 0.12
N TYR A 328 18.36 -9.70 1.28
CA TYR A 328 17.42 -8.59 1.35
C TYR A 328 18.00 -7.32 0.72
N GLY A 329 17.21 -6.66 -0.12
CA GLY A 329 17.62 -5.43 -0.76
C GLY A 329 18.57 -5.61 -1.94
N LEU A 330 18.68 -6.80 -2.53
CA LEU A 330 19.42 -6.95 -3.78
C LEU A 330 18.50 -6.57 -4.96
N PRO A 331 18.79 -5.51 -5.74
CA PRO A 331 17.98 -5.17 -6.90
C PRO A 331 18.38 -6.06 -8.10
N ARG A 332 17.42 -6.42 -8.94
CA ARG A 332 17.62 -7.38 -10.04
C ARG A 332 18.46 -6.82 -11.18
N LYS A 333 18.29 -5.54 -11.51
CA LYS A 333 19.03 -4.89 -12.62
C LYS A 333 20.33 -4.24 -12.15
N PHE A 334 20.76 -4.49 -10.91
CA PHE A 334 21.84 -3.75 -10.28
C PHE A 334 23.16 -4.52 -10.37
N SER A 335 24.05 -4.10 -11.26
CA SER A 335 25.47 -4.44 -11.12
C SER A 335 26.02 -3.56 -10.01
N LEU A 336 26.35 -4.21 -8.90
CA LEU A 336 26.98 -3.58 -7.74
C LEU A 336 28.29 -2.89 -8.14
N GLU A 337 29.05 -3.47 -9.06
CA GLU A 337 30.32 -2.91 -9.53
C GLU A 337 30.14 -1.53 -10.17
N ARG A 338 29.10 -1.36 -11.01
CA ARG A 338 28.82 -0.07 -11.66
C ARG A 338 28.45 1.05 -10.69
N LEU A 339 27.87 0.72 -9.54
CA LEU A 339 27.53 1.73 -8.53
C LEU A 339 28.77 2.15 -7.73
N VAL A 340 29.60 1.17 -7.37
CA VAL A 340 30.87 1.38 -6.68
C VAL A 340 31.81 2.22 -7.55
N GLU A 341 31.96 1.89 -8.84
CA GLU A 341 32.69 2.72 -9.82
C GLU A 341 32.17 4.16 -9.84
N LYS A 342 30.87 4.37 -10.04
CA LYS A 342 30.28 5.73 -10.07
C LYS A 342 30.41 6.51 -8.76
N TYR A 343 30.53 5.82 -7.63
CA TYR A 343 30.74 6.45 -6.33
C TYR A 343 32.20 6.88 -6.17
N HIS A 344 33.15 5.99 -6.47
CA HIS A 344 34.58 6.31 -6.47
C HIS A 344 34.90 7.42 -7.48
N GLU A 345 34.38 7.36 -8.71
CA GLU A 345 34.54 8.43 -9.71
C GLU A 345 34.07 9.80 -9.18
N ARG A 346 32.99 9.85 -8.39
CA ARG A 346 32.49 11.11 -7.81
C ARG A 346 33.33 11.58 -6.64
N ARG A 347 33.81 10.65 -5.83
CA ARG A 347 34.66 10.95 -4.68
C ARG A 347 36.00 11.49 -5.17
N GLU A 348 36.65 10.82 -6.11
CA GLU A 348 37.88 11.28 -6.76
C GLU A 348 37.68 12.65 -7.42
N ARG A 349 36.57 12.86 -8.15
CA ARG A 349 36.26 14.20 -8.71
C ARG A 349 36.07 15.28 -7.65
N SER A 350 35.57 14.93 -6.47
CA SER A 350 35.35 15.89 -5.37
C SER A 350 36.65 16.18 -4.64
N GLU A 351 37.49 15.18 -4.40
CA GLU A 351 38.83 15.32 -3.82
C GLU A 351 39.74 16.18 -4.72
N VAL A 352 39.75 15.93 -6.04
CA VAL A 352 40.46 16.78 -7.02
C VAL A 352 39.95 18.22 -7.05
N LEU A 353 38.66 18.43 -6.77
CA LEU A 353 38.09 19.79 -6.71
C LEU A 353 38.54 20.55 -5.46
N ILE A 354 38.72 19.85 -4.35
CA ILE A 354 39.20 20.41 -3.08
C ILE A 354 40.68 20.77 -3.20
N GLU A 355 41.53 19.87 -3.71
CA GLU A 355 42.96 20.16 -3.95
C GLU A 355 43.15 21.37 -4.87
N ARG A 356 42.34 21.51 -5.93
CA ARG A 356 42.39 22.68 -6.84
C ARG A 356 41.96 23.99 -6.19
N VAL A 357 41.17 23.95 -5.12
CA VAL A 357 40.78 25.15 -4.37
C VAL A 357 41.89 25.52 -3.38
N GLU A 358 42.50 24.54 -2.73
CA GLU A 358 43.63 24.74 -1.81
C GLU A 358 44.87 25.29 -2.55
N ASP A 359 45.22 24.75 -3.73
CA ASP A 359 46.31 25.28 -4.58
C ASP A 359 46.05 26.74 -5.04
N LYS A 360 44.78 27.13 -5.17
CA LYS A 360 44.38 28.49 -5.55
C LYS A 360 44.38 29.47 -4.37
N GLU A 361 44.26 28.99 -3.14
CA GLU A 361 44.40 29.81 -1.93
C GLU A 361 45.87 30.02 -1.59
N GLU A 362 46.73 28.99 -1.69
CA GLU A 362 48.17 29.14 -1.49
C GLU A 362 48.83 30.05 -2.54
N SER A 363 48.38 30.01 -3.80
CA SER A 363 48.86 30.94 -4.84
C SER A 363 48.34 32.38 -4.69
N ARG A 364 47.36 32.63 -3.81
CA ARG A 364 46.88 33.97 -3.46
C ARG A 364 47.62 34.58 -2.26
N GLU A 365 48.08 33.77 -1.31
CA GLU A 365 48.87 34.27 -0.17
C GLU A 365 50.31 34.67 -0.55
N GLY A 366 50.80 34.26 -1.73
CA GLY A 366 52.12 34.68 -2.26
C GLY A 366 52.14 35.97 -3.09
N ARG A 367 51.01 36.66 -3.30
CA ARG A 367 50.99 37.96 -4.02
C ARG A 367 50.86 39.12 -3.05
N GLU A 368 51.98 39.52 -2.46
CA GLU A 368 52.17 40.89 -1.97
C GLU A 368 51.96 41.87 -3.13
N VAL A 369 50.82 42.56 -3.12
CA VAL A 369 50.55 43.67 -4.02
C VAL A 369 51.34 44.87 -3.53
N LYS A 370 52.52 45.12 -4.13
CA LYS A 370 53.15 46.44 -4.11
C LYS A 370 52.28 47.40 -4.90
N GLY A 371 51.89 48.48 -4.23
CA GLY A 371 50.89 49.44 -4.68
C GLY A 371 51.23 50.22 -5.94
N LYS A 372 50.17 50.79 -6.52
CA LYS A 372 50.22 51.99 -7.33
C LYS A 372 48.94 52.78 -7.09
N ASP A 373 49.14 54.00 -6.57
CA ASP A 373 48.17 55.09 -6.51
C ASP A 373 47.60 55.37 -7.89
N VAL A 374 46.27 55.35 -8.01
CA VAL A 374 45.53 56.14 -9.02
C VAL A 374 44.14 56.47 -8.45
N GLY A 375 43.92 57.78 -8.26
CA GLY A 375 42.74 58.50 -8.77
C GLY A 375 41.39 58.21 -8.13
N GLU A 376 40.93 59.18 -7.34
CA GLU A 376 39.52 59.36 -6.97
C GLU A 376 38.61 59.42 -8.21
N GLU A 377 37.65 58.50 -8.30
CA GLU A 377 36.45 58.72 -9.11
C GLU A 377 35.23 58.22 -8.35
N LYS A 378 34.33 59.17 -8.06
CA LYS A 378 33.05 58.95 -7.39
C LYS A 378 32.15 58.07 -8.25
N VAL A 379 31.80 56.89 -7.74
CA VAL A 379 30.67 56.10 -8.25
C VAL A 379 29.65 55.90 -7.13
N VAL A 380 28.43 56.32 -7.45
CA VAL A 380 27.23 56.36 -6.61
C VAL A 380 26.77 54.94 -6.25
N MET A 381 26.43 54.78 -4.97
CA MET A 381 25.96 53.55 -4.33
C MET A 381 24.62 53.04 -4.89
N ALA A 382 24.53 51.72 -5.08
CA ALA A 382 23.28 50.97 -5.00
C ALA A 382 23.48 49.59 -4.35
N GLY A 383 23.02 49.45 -3.10
CA GLY A 383 22.33 48.26 -2.61
C GLY A 383 23.11 47.01 -2.23
N LYS A 384 23.94 47.05 -1.17
CA LYS A 384 24.26 45.84 -0.38
C LYS A 384 23.39 45.79 0.89
N ARG A 385 22.45 44.85 0.92
CA ARG A 385 21.72 44.45 2.13
C ARG A 385 22.73 43.89 3.15
N LYS A 386 22.84 44.54 4.30
CA LYS A 386 23.44 43.96 5.51
C LYS A 386 22.61 42.75 5.90
N ARG A 387 23.24 41.58 5.93
CA ARG A 387 22.70 40.38 6.55
C ARG A 387 23.00 40.52 8.04
N GLU A 388 21.99 40.86 8.83
CA GLU A 388 22.07 40.81 10.28
C GLU A 388 22.29 39.36 10.71
N GLU A 389 23.29 39.16 11.57
CA GLU A 389 23.51 37.90 12.24
C GLU A 389 22.30 37.61 13.17
N PRO A 390 21.78 36.39 13.18
CA PRO A 390 20.64 36.04 14.03
C PRO A 390 21.07 36.04 15.50
N ASP A 391 20.45 36.93 16.26
CA ASP A 391 20.50 37.03 17.71
C ASP A 391 20.16 35.67 18.37
N THR A 392 21.14 35.10 19.07
CA THR A 392 21.07 33.79 19.73
C THR A 392 20.15 33.77 20.96
N SER A 393 19.57 34.90 21.36
CA SER A 393 18.69 35.01 22.53
C SER A 393 17.28 34.42 22.37
N THR A 394 16.88 34.02 21.16
CA THR A 394 15.53 33.46 20.89
C THR A 394 15.43 31.94 21.04
N LYS A 395 16.55 31.20 21.00
CA LYS A 395 16.56 29.74 21.15
C LYS A 395 16.31 29.28 22.59
N ASP A 396 16.76 30.04 23.59
CA ASP A 396 16.59 29.66 24.99
C ASP A 396 15.16 29.88 25.50
N LYS A 397 14.45 30.92 25.03
CA LYS A 397 13.04 31.16 25.39
C LYS A 397 12.09 30.07 24.87
N SER A 398 12.38 29.49 23.71
CA SER A 398 11.58 28.39 23.15
C SER A 398 11.76 27.09 23.92
N LYS A 399 12.92 26.87 24.55
CA LYS A 399 13.20 25.69 25.36
C LYS A 399 12.55 25.79 26.73
N GLU A 400 12.61 26.96 27.37
CA GLU A 400 11.92 27.22 28.65
C GLU A 400 10.39 27.11 28.52
N GLN A 401 9.80 27.63 27.44
CA GLN A 401 8.35 27.48 27.20
C GLN A 401 7.93 26.03 26.99
N TRP A 402 8.75 25.22 26.31
CA TRP A 402 8.47 23.81 26.12
C TRP A 402 8.60 23.02 27.44
N GLU A 403 9.63 23.29 28.23
CA GLU A 403 9.83 22.65 29.54
C GLU A 403 8.74 23.04 30.56
N GLN A 404 8.26 24.29 30.55
CA GLN A 404 7.09 24.71 31.33
C GLN A 404 5.81 23.99 30.91
N ARG A 405 5.59 23.81 29.60
CA ARG A 405 4.42 23.09 29.08
C ARG A 405 4.44 21.62 29.50
N VAL A 406 5.59 20.95 29.40
CA VAL A 406 5.77 19.55 29.82
C VAL A 406 5.60 19.36 31.33
N ARG A 407 6.02 20.33 32.16
CA ARG A 407 5.75 20.29 33.62
C ARG A 407 4.26 20.44 33.92
N SER A 408 3.57 21.39 33.29
CA SER A 408 2.12 21.60 33.50
C SER A 408 1.26 20.38 33.11
N GLU A 409 1.64 19.64 32.08
CA GLU A 409 0.93 18.43 31.65
C GLU A 409 1.16 17.24 32.60
N ARG A 410 2.33 17.16 33.25
CA ARG A 410 2.59 16.15 34.29
C ARG A 410 1.77 16.41 35.56
N ASP A 411 1.65 17.67 35.96
CA ASP A 411 0.92 18.04 37.17
C ASP A 411 -0.61 17.84 37.01
N ASN A 412 -1.14 18.01 35.79
CA ASN A 412 -2.55 17.73 35.51
C ASN A 412 -2.86 16.22 35.47
N LYS A 413 -1.96 15.37 34.97
CA LYS A 413 -2.15 13.90 35.01
C LYS A 413 -2.08 13.28 36.41
N GLY A 414 -1.50 13.99 37.39
CA GLY A 414 -1.46 13.56 38.78
C GLY A 414 -2.79 13.76 39.52
N LYS A 415 -3.60 14.76 39.12
CA LYS A 415 -4.86 15.10 39.81
C LYS A 415 -6.07 14.28 39.37
N GLU A 416 -6.06 13.68 38.17
CA GLU A 416 -7.17 12.85 37.70
C GLU A 416 -7.19 11.43 38.30
N LYS A 417 -6.13 11.00 39.00
CA LYS A 417 -6.06 9.67 39.63
C LYS A 417 -6.52 9.60 41.08
N SER A 418 -6.88 10.73 41.71
CA SER A 418 -7.28 10.76 43.12
C SER A 418 -8.77 10.98 43.39
N SER A 419 -9.62 11.11 42.37
CA SER A 419 -11.07 11.37 42.55
C SER A 419 -11.99 10.19 42.25
N GLY A 420 -11.46 8.96 42.18
CA GLY A 420 -12.21 7.77 41.74
C GLY A 420 -12.30 6.64 42.76
N LEU A 421 -12.48 6.94 44.05
CA LEU A 421 -12.89 5.96 45.07
C LEU A 421 -13.88 6.63 46.04
N GLY A 422 -15.17 6.46 45.77
CA GLY A 422 -16.23 6.98 46.62
C GLY A 422 -17.60 6.89 45.97
N SER A 423 -18.11 5.67 45.82
CA SER A 423 -19.53 5.24 45.96
C SER A 423 -19.67 3.81 45.49
#